data_AF-A0A699WJY9-F1
#
_entry.id   AF-A0A699WJY9-F1
#
_cell.length_a   1.000
_cell.length_b   1.000
_cell.length_c   1.000
_cell.angle_alpha   90.00
_cell.angle_beta   90.00
_cell.angle_gamma   90.00
#
_symmetry.space_group_name_H-M   'P 1'
#
loop_
_entity.id
_entity.type
_entity.pdbx_description
1 polymer ?
#
loop_
_entity_poly.entity_id
_entity_poly.type
_entity_poly.pdbx_seq_one_letter_code
_entity_poly.pdbx_strand_id
1 'polypeptide(L)' 'MEPKNVKEAMTDPTWIESMQDELLQFKRMDVWVLVPIPDNISP' A
#
# COMPACT_ATOMS: atom_id res chain seq x y z
N MET A 1 17.77 3.64 -2.92
CA MET A 1 17.90 4.20 -1.56
C MET A 1 16.50 4.27 -0.99
N GLU A 2 16.29 3.89 0.26
CA GLU A 2 14.96 3.99 0.86
C GLU A 2 14.65 5.47 1.17
N PRO A 3 13.51 6.00 0.70
CA PRO A 3 13.12 7.38 0.98
C PRO A 3 12.81 7.56 2.47
N LYS A 4 13.18 8.71 3.04
CA LYS A 4 13.02 8.95 4.48
C LYS A 4 11.63 9.46 4.86
N ASN A 5 10.88 9.95 3.88
CA ASN A 5 9.55 10.50 4.09
C ASN A 5 8.67 10.28 2.85
N VAL A 6 7.36 10.44 3.05
CA VAL A 6 6.34 10.23 2.02
C VAL A 6 6.55 11.15 0.82
N LYS A 7 6.97 12.40 1.04
CA LYS A 7 7.13 13.36 -0.05
C LYS A 7 8.27 12.94 -1.00
N GLU A 8 9.40 12.50 -0.43
CA GLU A 8 10.52 11.95 -1.21
C GLU A 8 10.09 10.68 -1.95
N ALA A 9 9.42 9.75 -1.25
CA ALA A 9 8.91 8.50 -1.81
C ALA A 9 7.98 8.71 -3.01
N MET A 10 7.13 9.74 -2.94
CA MET A 10 6.16 10.08 -3.99
C MET A 10 6.81 10.75 -5.21
N THR A 11 8.08 11.13 -5.14
CA THR A 11 8.83 11.74 -6.24
C THR A 11 9.90 10.83 -6.83
N ASP A 12 10.21 9.71 -6.18
CA ASP A 12 11.20 8.74 -6.64
C ASP A 12 10.51 7.67 -7.53
N PRO A 13 10.75 7.66 -8.85
CA PRO A 13 10.14 6.70 -9.76
C PRO A 13 10.49 5.25 -9.43
N THR A 14 11.74 5.01 -8.98
CA THR A 14 12.22 3.66 -8.67
C THR A 14 11.49 3.10 -7.45
N TRP A 15 11.26 3.96 -6.45
CA TRP A 15 10.50 3.57 -5.26
C TRP A 15 9.03 3.30 -5.59
N ILE A 16 8.41 4.15 -6.41
CA ILE A 16 7.01 3.99 -6.83
C ILE A 16 6.83 2.67 -7.58
N GLU A 17 7.70 2.37 -8.54
CA GLU A 17 7.67 1.12 -9.30
C GLU A 17 7.83 -0.09 -8.36
N SER A 18 8.80 -0.05 -7.44
CA SER A 18 8.99 -1.12 -6.45
C SER A 18 7.77 -1.34 -5.55
N MET A 19 7.13 -0.26 -5.08
CA MET A 19 5.91 -0.36 -4.27
C MET A 19 4.72 -0.92 -5.07
N GLN A 20 4.62 -0.57 -6.35
CA GLN A 20 3.58 -1.11 -7.24
C GLN A 20 3.77 -2.61 -7.49
N ASP A 21 5.00 -3.05 -7.72
CA ASP A 21 5.32 -4.48 -7.89
C ASP A 21 5.02 -5.27 -6.62
N GLU A 22 5.39 -4.75 -5.45
CA GLU A 22 5.09 -5.40 -4.16
C GLU A 22 3.57 -5.50 -3.91
N LEU A 23 2.82 -4.41 -4.15
CA LEU A 23 1.35 -4.42 -4.08
C LEU A 23 0.74 -5.44 -5.04
N LEU A 24 1.30 -5.60 -6.25
CA LEU A 24 0.84 -6.60 -7.21
C LEU A 24 1.09 -8.02 -6.68
N GLN A 25 2.22 -8.27 -6.03
CA GLN A 25 2.47 -9.57 -5.39
C GLN A 25 1.48 -9.85 -4.26
N PHE A 26 1.18 -8.87 -3.42
CA PHE A 26 0.16 -9.04 -2.38
C PHE A 26 -1.22 -9.39 -2.94
N LYS A 27 -1.62 -8.76 -4.06
CA LYS A 27 -2.87 -9.12 -4.76
C LYS A 27 -2.83 -10.54 -5.32
N ARG A 28 -1.70 -10.98 -5.89
CA ARG A 28 -1.54 -12.35 -6.40
C ARG A 28 -1.56 -13.39 -5.29
N MET A 29 -1.01 -13.06 -4.13
CA MET A 29 -0.96 -13.94 -2.98
C MET A 29 -2.27 -13.94 -2.16
N ASP A 30 -3.25 -13.11 -2.52
CA ASP A 30 -4.55 -12.98 -1.84
C ASP A 30 -4.43 -12.78 -0.32
N VAL A 31 -3.42 -12.01 0.11
CA VAL A 31 -3.13 -11.81 1.55
C VAL A 31 -4.03 -10.77 2.22
N TRP A 32 -4.88 -10.09 1.45
CA TRP A 32 -5.77 -9.05 1.96
C TRP A 32 -7.17 -9.62 2.18
N VAL A 33 -7.61 -9.62 3.43
CA VAL A 33 -8.99 -9.97 3.79
C VAL A 33 -9.79 -8.69 4.02
N LEU A 34 -10.92 -8.55 3.33
CA LEU A 34 -11.86 -7.48 3.61
C LEU A 34 -12.49 -7.69 4.99
N VAL A 35 -12.25 -6.77 5.92
CA VAL A 35 -12.90 -6.75 7.23
C VAL A 35 -14.16 -5.89 7.13
N PRO A 36 -15.34 -6.40 7.52
CA PRO A 36 -16.56 -5.60 7.51
C PRO A 36 -16.43 -4.42 8.47
N ILE A 37 -17.05 -3.29 8.10
CA ILE A 37 -17.11 -2.11 8.95
C ILE A 37 -17.88 -2.49 10.22
N PRO A 38 -17.37 -2.18 11.43
CA PRO A 38 -18.09 -2.47 12.66
C PRO A 38 -19.43 -1.70 12.69
N ASP A 39 -20.52 -2.39 13.05
CA ASP A 39 -21.89 -1.86 13.08
C ASP A 39 -22.08 -0.62 13.95
N ASN A 40 -21.10 -0.30 14.80
CA ASN A 40 -21.16 0.75 15.81
C ASN A 40 -20.43 2.04 15.41
N ILE A 41 -19.87 2.09 14.19
CA ILE A 41 -19.24 3.30 13.66
C ILE A 41 -20.30 4.06 12.87
N SER A 42 -21.12 4.83 13.58
CA SER A 42 -21.88 5.92 12.97
C SER A 42 -20.92 7.05 12.60
N PRO A 43 -21.11 7.75 11.46
CA PRO A 43 -20.39 8.99 11.17
C PRO A 43 -20.59 10.05 12.26
#